data_AF-A0A072U4Y7-F1
#
_entry.id   AF-A0A072U4Y7-F1
#
_cell.length_a   1.000
_cell.length_b   1.000
_cell.length_c   1.000
_cell.angle_alpha   90.00
_cell.angle_beta   90.00
_cell.angle_gamma   90.00
#
_symmetry.space_group_name_H-M   'P 1'
#
loop_
_entity.id
_entity.type
_entity.pdbx_description
1 polymer ?
#
loop_
_entity_poly.entity_id
_entity_poly.type
_entity_poly.pdbx_seq_one_letter_code
_entity_poly.pdbx_strand_id
1 'polypeptide(L)'
;MAKTTLSGLFSALSAATVAFSDGAIPSSSSGTDSSSKASNDNPRTTSSGFDPEPLEKGLKALKQISASSYAKKVFEILKKQEETRQAELAAKVAEFNQMKAQLETEKQRIVYDEEKKLAQHQAQTKSQMAKYEDELARKRMQAENEYHRVRNQELVKLQEDSSIRLEQTRLETEKHIQALRKQTIEEQAKLEHEKIRETALAKAVGRVDEIKQNEEINRRDQLVEGDLVREKWISIINTTFDHIGGGFKAILTDRNKLVVTVGGVTALAAGVYTTREGARVIWGYVDRILGQPSLIRESSRGKYPWSGTFSRAKSTLARLAKPESVSNNGKGFGDVILHPSLSKRIEQLAFATENTKLHQAPFRNVLFYGPPGTGKTMAARELAYKSGLDYALMTGGDVAPLGSQAVTKIHELFDWAKKSNRGLLLFIDEADAFLCE
;
A
#
# COMPACT_ATOMS: atom_id res chain seq x y z
N MET A 1 40.81 -0.74 21.13
CA MET A 1 41.81 -1.82 20.96
C MET A 1 41.07 -3.15 21.05
N ALA A 2 41.45 -4.10 20.19
CA ALA A 2 41.05 -5.52 20.13
C ALA A 2 39.57 -5.87 19.82
N LYS A 3 39.37 -6.32 18.58
CA LYS A 3 38.21 -7.06 18.04
C LYS A 3 38.33 -8.55 18.43
N THR A 4 37.20 -9.23 18.68
CA THR A 4 37.06 -10.67 18.34
C THR A 4 35.57 -11.02 18.15
N THR A 5 35.20 -11.35 16.91
CA THR A 5 33.94 -12.01 16.55
C THR A 5 34.28 -13.16 15.62
N LEU A 6 33.86 -14.37 16.00
CA LEU A 6 33.98 -15.62 15.25
C LEU A 6 32.90 -15.69 14.16
N SER A 7 33.30 -15.82 12.91
CA SER A 7 32.45 -16.23 11.78
C SER A 7 33.27 -17.12 10.84
N GLY A 8 32.92 -18.41 10.77
CA GLY A 8 33.39 -19.32 9.71
C GLY A 8 32.72 -18.94 8.39
N LEU A 9 33.51 -18.73 7.31
CA LEU A 9 34.02 -19.73 6.36
C LEU A 9 32.90 -20.26 5.43
N PHE A 10 33.02 -20.26 4.10
CA PHE A 10 33.88 -19.56 3.16
C PHE A 10 33.21 -19.77 1.78
N SER A 11 33.19 -18.72 0.97
CA SER A 11 32.92 -18.77 -0.46
C SER A 11 34.23 -19.07 -1.19
N ALA A 12 34.19 -19.83 -2.30
CA ALA A 12 34.64 -19.37 -3.62
C ALA A 12 35.11 -20.54 -4.52
N LEU A 13 34.60 -20.51 -5.76
CA LEU A 13 35.28 -20.65 -7.08
C LEU A 13 36.33 -21.77 -7.26
N SER A 14 36.51 -22.41 -8.41
CA SER A 14 36.07 -22.21 -9.79
C SER A 14 36.60 -23.41 -10.60
N ALA A 15 35.86 -23.77 -11.64
CA ALA A 15 36.27 -24.41 -12.90
C ALA A 15 37.53 -25.30 -12.96
N ALA A 16 37.36 -26.56 -13.39
CA ALA A 16 37.82 -27.01 -14.71
C ALA A 16 37.39 -28.47 -14.97
N THR A 17 37.04 -28.69 -16.24
CA THR A 17 36.87 -29.95 -16.99
C THR A 17 37.91 -31.04 -16.71
N VAL A 18 37.50 -32.32 -16.72
CA VAL A 18 37.93 -33.41 -17.65
C VAL A 18 37.41 -34.76 -17.13
N ALA A 19 37.09 -35.64 -18.09
CA ALA A 19 36.61 -37.02 -18.05
C ALA A 19 37.15 -37.95 -16.95
N PHE A 20 36.34 -38.95 -16.56
CA PHE A 20 36.88 -40.27 -16.24
C PHE A 20 35.85 -41.41 -16.39
N SER A 21 36.38 -42.52 -16.91
CA SER A 21 35.85 -43.87 -17.06
C SER A 21 35.77 -44.64 -15.74
N ASP A 22 35.07 -45.77 -15.79
CA ASP A 22 35.22 -47.01 -15.00
C ASP A 22 36.04 -47.04 -13.69
N GLY A 23 35.44 -47.71 -12.69
CA GLY A 23 36.19 -48.67 -11.89
C GLY A 23 35.96 -48.63 -10.39
N ALA A 24 35.15 -49.59 -9.91
CA ALA A 24 35.36 -50.42 -8.72
C ALA A 24 35.47 -49.80 -7.32
N ILE A 25 34.61 -50.25 -6.39
CA ILE A 25 34.93 -50.53 -4.97
C ILE A 25 33.96 -51.64 -4.46
N PRO A 26 34.15 -52.28 -3.28
CA PRO A 26 34.88 -53.54 -3.14
C PRO A 26 34.09 -54.63 -2.38
N SER A 27 34.69 -55.80 -2.31
CA SER A 27 34.32 -56.98 -1.50
C SER A 27 34.64 -56.85 -0.01
N SER A 28 33.80 -57.44 0.84
CA SER A 28 34.23 -58.09 2.09
C SER A 28 33.50 -59.43 2.30
N SER A 29 34.32 -60.46 2.50
CA SER A 29 34.06 -61.84 2.90
C SER A 29 33.62 -61.90 4.39
N SER A 30 33.09 -62.96 5.00
CA SER A 30 33.08 -64.41 4.78
C SER A 30 32.08 -65.01 5.78
N GLY A 31 31.32 -66.04 5.37
CA GLY A 31 30.52 -66.87 6.26
C GLY A 31 30.21 -68.19 5.57
N THR A 32 31.03 -69.19 5.86
CA THR A 32 30.86 -70.61 5.56
C THR A 32 29.54 -71.14 6.12
N ASP A 33 28.73 -71.83 5.31
CA ASP A 33 28.55 -73.28 5.47
C ASP A 33 27.52 -73.89 4.51
N SER A 34 27.94 -75.03 3.95
CA SER A 34 27.17 -76.20 3.51
C SER A 34 25.82 -76.00 2.80
N SER A 35 25.81 -76.22 1.49
CA SER A 35 25.11 -77.39 0.92
C SER A 35 25.39 -77.53 -0.57
N SER A 36 26.00 -78.67 -0.91
CA SER A 36 26.03 -79.33 -2.20
C SER A 36 25.95 -78.45 -3.46
N LYS A 37 27.12 -78.26 -4.07
CA LYS A 37 27.27 -78.09 -5.51
C LYS A 37 26.51 -79.24 -6.19
N ALA A 38 25.28 -79.00 -6.63
CA ALA A 38 24.61 -79.94 -7.52
C ALA A 38 25.46 -79.99 -8.79
N SER A 39 26.15 -81.12 -8.99
CA SER A 39 26.76 -81.44 -10.27
C SER A 39 25.65 -81.28 -11.30
N ASN A 40 25.82 -80.34 -12.21
CA ASN A 40 24.92 -80.18 -13.33
C ASN A 40 25.25 -81.33 -14.30
N ASP A 41 24.82 -82.54 -13.95
CA ASP A 41 24.92 -83.76 -14.76
C ASP A 41 23.84 -83.77 -15.86
N ASN A 42 23.56 -82.59 -16.44
CA ASN A 42 22.84 -82.54 -17.71
C ASN A 42 23.91 -82.45 -18.81
N PRO A 43 24.00 -83.45 -19.71
CA PRO A 43 24.90 -83.36 -20.83
C PRO A 43 24.57 -82.09 -21.62
N ARG A 44 25.61 -81.37 -22.07
CA ARG A 44 25.46 -80.29 -23.06
C ARG A 44 24.88 -80.91 -24.33
N THR A 45 23.55 -80.94 -24.43
CA THR A 45 22.88 -81.28 -25.67
C THR A 45 23.07 -80.13 -26.64
N THR A 46 23.41 -80.45 -27.88
CA THR A 46 23.30 -79.55 -29.02
C THR A 46 21.88 -78.95 -29.10
N SER A 47 21.70 -77.87 -29.86
CA SER A 47 20.55 -76.95 -29.84
C SER A 47 19.15 -77.55 -30.11
N SER A 48 19.01 -78.87 -30.16
CA SER A 48 17.75 -79.60 -30.15
C SER A 48 17.87 -80.72 -29.11
N GLY A 49 17.37 -80.49 -27.89
CA GLY A 49 17.34 -81.47 -26.79
C GLY A 49 16.34 -82.60 -27.02
N PHE A 50 16.41 -83.24 -28.18
CA PHE A 50 15.50 -84.30 -28.60
C PHE A 50 16.30 -85.59 -28.80
N ASP A 51 16.10 -86.55 -27.89
CA ASP A 51 16.69 -87.88 -27.98
C ASP A 51 15.75 -88.78 -28.81
N PRO A 52 16.14 -89.21 -30.03
CA PRO A 52 15.27 -89.98 -30.91
C PRO A 52 15.17 -91.47 -30.51
N GLU A 53 16.08 -91.99 -29.69
CA GLU A 53 16.10 -93.39 -29.27
C GLU A 53 14.80 -93.89 -28.61
N PRO A 54 14.23 -93.20 -27.59
CA PRO A 54 12.98 -93.62 -26.97
C PRO A 54 11.80 -93.61 -27.95
N LEU A 55 11.82 -92.70 -28.93
CA LEU A 55 10.81 -92.64 -30.00
C LEU A 55 10.95 -93.79 -30.98
N GLU A 56 12.17 -94.13 -31.41
CA GLU A 56 12.39 -95.29 -32.28
C GLU A 56 12.03 -96.62 -31.59
N LYS A 57 12.39 -96.76 -30.31
CA LYS A 57 12.00 -97.91 -29.47
C LYS A 57 10.49 -97.96 -29.28
N GLY A 58 9.84 -96.82 -29.02
CA GLY A 58 8.38 -96.70 -28.92
C GLY A 58 7.66 -97.04 -30.21
N LEU A 59 8.15 -96.58 -31.36
CA LEU A 59 7.61 -96.88 -32.69
C LEU A 59 7.74 -98.37 -33.04
N LYS A 60 8.86 -99.02 -32.70
CA LYS A 60 9.03 -100.47 -32.85
C LYS A 60 8.05 -101.26 -31.98
N ALA A 61 7.86 -100.85 -30.72
CA ALA A 61 6.88 -101.45 -29.81
C ALA A 61 5.43 -101.27 -30.29
N LEU A 62 5.07 -100.07 -30.76
CA LEU A 62 3.74 -99.78 -31.32
C LEU A 62 3.44 -100.62 -32.56
N LYS A 63 4.42 -100.80 -33.45
CA LYS A 63 4.29 -101.69 -34.62
C LYS A 63 3.97 -103.13 -34.21
N GLN A 64 4.68 -103.67 -33.22
CA GLN A 64 4.43 -105.03 -32.71
C GLN A 64 3.06 -105.16 -32.03
N ILE A 65 2.64 -104.16 -31.25
CA ILE A 65 1.32 -104.13 -30.58
C ILE A 65 0.19 -104.06 -31.61
N SER A 66 0.37 -103.27 -32.69
CA SER A 66 -0.63 -103.10 -33.75
C SER A 66 -0.90 -104.36 -34.57
N ALA A 67 0.07 -105.28 -34.65
CA ALA A 67 -0.08 -106.56 -35.34
C ALA A 67 -0.82 -107.62 -34.50
N SER A 68 -1.05 -107.38 -33.20
CA SER A 68 -1.74 -108.30 -32.31
C SER A 68 -3.27 -108.16 -32.37
N SER A 69 -4.01 -109.23 -32.08
CA SER A 69 -5.48 -109.22 -32.06
C SER A 69 -6.10 -108.32 -30.97
N TYR A 70 -5.32 -107.90 -29.96
CA TYR A 70 -5.76 -107.08 -28.83
C TYR A 70 -5.41 -105.59 -28.94
N ALA A 71 -4.88 -105.15 -30.07
CA ALA A 71 -4.41 -103.77 -30.29
C ALA A 71 -5.43 -102.69 -29.87
N LYS A 72 -6.73 -102.91 -30.13
CA LYS A 72 -7.80 -101.97 -29.76
C LYS A 72 -7.95 -101.80 -28.24
N LYS A 73 -7.90 -102.89 -27.48
CA LYS A 73 -8.02 -102.85 -26.01
C LYS A 73 -6.79 -102.18 -25.37
N VAL A 74 -5.60 -102.47 -25.88
CA VAL A 74 -4.35 -101.83 -25.41
C VAL A 74 -4.38 -100.32 -25.70
N PHE A 75 -4.85 -99.91 -26.87
CA PHE A 75 -5.01 -98.51 -27.22
C PHE A 75 -5.99 -97.78 -26.30
N GLU A 76 -7.13 -98.40 -25.96
CA GLU A 76 -8.08 -97.82 -25.01
C GLU A 76 -7.50 -97.66 -23.60
N ILE A 77 -6.71 -98.64 -23.12
CA ILE A 77 -6.03 -98.55 -21.83
C ILE A 77 -4.98 -97.43 -21.85
N LEU A 78 -4.18 -97.35 -22.91
CA LEU A 78 -3.19 -96.28 -23.09
C LEU A 78 -3.86 -94.91 -23.17
N LYS A 79 -5.00 -94.80 -23.86
CA LYS A 79 -5.79 -93.56 -23.92
C LYS A 79 -6.26 -93.14 -22.53
N LYS A 80 -6.83 -94.07 -21.75
CA LYS A 80 -7.26 -93.80 -20.37
C LYS A 80 -6.08 -93.41 -19.47
N GLN A 81 -4.93 -94.05 -19.61
CA GLN A 81 -3.73 -93.73 -18.84
C GLN A 81 -3.20 -92.33 -19.18
N GLU A 82 -3.21 -91.94 -20.46
CA GLU A 82 -2.82 -90.58 -20.87
C GLU A 82 -3.82 -89.53 -20.39
N GLU A 83 -5.12 -89.82 -20.43
CA GLU A 83 -6.17 -88.96 -19.86
C GLU A 83 -5.96 -88.76 -18.35
N THR A 84 -5.66 -89.82 -17.58
CA THR A 84 -5.34 -89.69 -16.15
C THR A 84 -4.07 -88.89 -15.90
N ARG A 85 -3.03 -89.07 -16.73
CA ARG A 85 -1.77 -88.34 -16.64
C ARG A 85 -1.98 -86.85 -16.95
N GLN A 86 -2.78 -86.52 -17.95
CA GLN A 86 -3.15 -85.14 -18.27
C GLN A 86 -3.98 -84.51 -17.15
N ALA A 87 -4.90 -85.26 -16.54
CA ALA A 87 -5.67 -84.80 -15.38
C ALA A 87 -4.78 -84.53 -14.16
N GLU A 88 -3.81 -85.39 -13.87
CA GLU A 88 -2.83 -85.19 -12.78
C GLU A 88 -1.94 -83.97 -13.03
N LEU A 89 -1.47 -83.77 -14.27
CA LEU A 89 -0.70 -82.59 -14.64
C LEU A 89 -1.54 -81.32 -14.52
N ALA A 90 -2.80 -81.36 -14.97
CA ALA A 90 -3.73 -80.25 -14.83
C ALA A 90 -4.02 -79.93 -13.35
N ALA A 91 -4.18 -80.95 -12.50
CA ALA A 91 -4.34 -80.78 -11.06
C ALA A 91 -3.12 -80.12 -10.42
N LYS A 92 -1.90 -80.57 -10.74
CA LYS A 92 -0.65 -79.95 -10.25
C LYS A 92 -0.50 -78.50 -10.71
N VAL A 93 -0.86 -78.20 -11.95
CA VAL A 93 -0.86 -76.83 -12.46
C VAL A 93 -1.89 -75.98 -11.72
N ALA A 94 -3.08 -76.51 -11.44
CA ALA A 94 -4.11 -75.82 -10.67
C ALA A 94 -3.66 -75.54 -9.22
N GLU A 95 -3.03 -76.51 -8.55
CA GLU A 95 -2.46 -76.35 -7.21
C GLU A 95 -1.36 -75.28 -7.18
N PHE A 96 -0.45 -75.29 -8.14
CA PHE A 96 0.60 -74.27 -8.25
C PHE A 96 0.01 -72.87 -8.48
N ASN A 97 -1.03 -72.76 -9.32
CA ASN A 97 -1.73 -71.51 -9.55
C ASN A 97 -2.46 -71.02 -8.29
N GLN A 98 -3.08 -71.91 -7.51
CA GLN A 98 -3.70 -71.56 -6.22
C GLN A 98 -2.66 -71.09 -5.20
N MET A 99 -1.53 -71.79 -5.10
CA MET A 99 -0.43 -71.39 -4.21
C MET A 99 0.12 -70.03 -4.60
N LYS A 100 0.30 -69.77 -5.90
CA LYS A 100 0.73 -68.45 -6.40
C LYS A 100 -0.27 -67.36 -6.05
N ALA A 101 -1.57 -67.61 -6.23
CA ALA A 101 -2.62 -66.66 -5.87
C ALA A 101 -2.63 -66.37 -4.36
N GLN A 102 -2.46 -67.38 -3.51
CA GLN A 102 -2.35 -67.20 -2.05
C GLN A 102 -1.14 -66.33 -1.68
N LEU A 103 0.04 -66.61 -2.25
CA LEU A 103 1.24 -65.81 -2.04
C LEU A 103 1.05 -64.34 -2.48
N GLU A 104 0.33 -64.10 -3.58
CA GLU A 104 0.00 -62.74 -4.02
C GLU A 104 -0.93 -62.03 -3.02
N THR A 105 -1.94 -62.73 -2.49
CA THR A 105 -2.83 -62.15 -1.48
C THR A 105 -2.11 -61.86 -0.16
N GLU A 106 -1.18 -62.71 0.27
CA GLU A 106 -0.38 -62.47 1.48
C GLU A 106 0.56 -61.27 1.31
N LYS A 107 1.22 -61.16 0.16
CA LYS A 107 2.02 -59.99 -0.18
C LYS A 107 1.20 -58.70 -0.12
N GLN A 108 -0.01 -58.71 -0.68
CA GLN A 108 -0.91 -57.56 -0.62
C GLN A 108 -1.30 -57.20 0.81
N ARG A 109 -1.58 -58.19 1.67
CA ARG A 109 -1.88 -57.96 3.10
C ARG A 109 -0.71 -57.34 3.84
N ILE A 110 0.51 -57.83 3.62
CA ILE A 110 1.72 -57.29 4.25
C ILE A 110 1.93 -55.83 3.86
N VAL A 111 1.84 -55.53 2.55
CA VAL A 111 1.98 -54.14 2.05
C VAL A 111 0.91 -53.24 2.67
N TYR A 112 -0.34 -53.70 2.72
CA TYR A 112 -1.43 -52.94 3.33
C TYR A 112 -1.19 -52.67 4.82
N ASP A 113 -0.70 -53.65 5.58
CA ASP A 113 -0.39 -53.50 7.00
C ASP A 113 0.79 -52.54 7.23
N GLU A 114 1.80 -52.55 6.36
CA GLU A 114 2.92 -51.61 6.39
C GLU A 114 2.45 -50.17 6.12
N GLU A 115 1.64 -49.97 5.06
CA GLU A 115 1.06 -48.67 4.74
C GLU A 115 0.19 -48.13 5.88
N LYS A 116 -0.62 -48.99 6.50
CA LYS A 116 -1.46 -48.62 7.65
C LYS A 116 -0.63 -48.18 8.84
N LYS A 117 0.46 -48.88 9.16
CA LYS A 117 1.38 -48.50 10.25
C LYS A 117 2.08 -47.17 9.96
N LEU A 118 2.53 -46.98 8.73
CA LEU A 118 3.18 -45.74 8.29
C LEU A 118 2.21 -44.56 8.38
N ALA A 119 0.97 -44.72 7.90
CA ALA A 119 -0.08 -43.71 8.00
C ALA A 119 -0.41 -43.35 9.46
N GLN A 120 -0.49 -44.36 10.36
CA GLN A 120 -0.69 -44.11 11.79
C GLN A 120 0.46 -43.32 12.41
N HIS A 121 1.71 -43.66 12.10
CA HIS A 121 2.88 -42.94 12.60
C HIS A 121 2.88 -41.49 12.09
N GLN A 122 2.62 -41.29 10.80
CA GLN A 122 2.51 -39.94 10.21
C GLN A 122 1.39 -39.13 10.88
N ALA A 123 0.24 -39.73 11.15
CA ALA A 123 -0.87 -39.07 11.83
C ALA A 123 -0.49 -38.66 13.27
N GLN A 124 0.24 -39.52 13.99
CA GLN A 124 0.74 -39.19 15.34
C GLN A 124 1.75 -38.05 15.31
N THR A 125 2.75 -38.10 14.41
CA THR A 125 3.72 -37.01 14.25
C THR A 125 3.02 -35.70 13.89
N LYS A 126 2.07 -35.74 12.96
CA LYS A 126 1.29 -34.55 12.56
C LYS A 126 0.48 -33.99 13.74
N SER A 127 -0.13 -34.85 14.55
CA SER A 127 -0.85 -34.42 15.77
C SER A 127 0.09 -33.78 16.80
N GLN A 128 1.28 -34.33 17.00
CA GLN A 128 2.28 -33.75 17.90
C GLN A 128 2.78 -32.39 17.41
N MET A 129 3.07 -32.27 16.11
CA MET A 129 3.49 -31.02 15.50
C MET A 129 2.41 -29.94 15.62
N ALA A 130 1.15 -30.28 15.33
CA ALA A 130 0.03 -29.34 15.45
C ALA A 130 -0.14 -28.84 16.90
N LYS A 131 -0.04 -29.72 17.89
CA LYS A 131 -0.10 -29.33 19.31
C LYS A 131 1.06 -28.39 19.68
N TYR A 132 2.26 -28.68 19.19
CA TYR A 132 3.43 -27.83 19.44
C TYR A 132 3.29 -26.45 18.78
N GLU A 133 2.76 -26.41 17.56
CA GLU A 133 2.45 -25.15 16.85
C GLU A 133 1.41 -24.32 17.60
N ASP A 134 0.34 -24.94 18.11
CA ASP A 134 -0.67 -24.29 18.94
C ASP A 134 -0.08 -23.72 20.24
N GLU A 135 0.78 -24.48 20.92
CA GLU A 135 1.47 -24.01 22.13
C GLU A 135 2.40 -22.83 21.83
N LEU A 136 3.13 -22.87 20.72
CA LEU A 136 4.00 -21.78 20.28
C LEU A 136 3.18 -20.53 19.93
N ALA A 137 2.04 -20.70 19.26
CA ALA A 137 1.13 -19.60 18.93
C ALA A 137 0.58 -18.93 20.19
N ARG A 138 0.16 -19.71 21.20
CA ARG A 138 -0.27 -19.17 22.50
C ARG A 138 0.85 -18.39 23.19
N LYS A 139 2.09 -18.88 23.16
CA LYS A 139 3.25 -18.16 23.72
C LYS A 139 3.54 -16.86 22.98
N ARG A 140 3.47 -16.85 21.65
CA ARG A 140 3.62 -15.63 20.83
C ARG A 140 2.55 -14.60 21.17
N MET A 141 1.29 -15.03 21.24
CA MET A 141 0.17 -14.17 21.61
C MET A 141 0.33 -13.57 23.01
N GLN A 142 0.79 -14.36 23.99
CA GLN A 142 1.08 -13.87 25.34
C GLN A 142 2.20 -12.82 25.33
N ALA A 143 3.30 -13.09 24.62
CA ALA A 143 4.42 -12.16 24.50
C ALA A 143 4.02 -10.85 23.80
N GLU A 144 3.20 -10.93 22.75
CA GLU A 144 2.67 -9.75 22.05
C GLU A 144 1.74 -8.93 22.97
N ASN A 145 0.84 -9.59 23.68
CA ASN A 145 -0.04 -8.91 24.64
C ASN A 145 0.74 -8.21 25.76
N GLU A 146 1.78 -8.85 26.30
CA GLU A 146 2.68 -8.24 27.28
C GLU A 146 3.43 -7.05 26.70
N TYR A 147 3.96 -7.18 25.48
CA TYR A 147 4.63 -6.10 24.78
C TYR A 147 3.70 -4.90 24.55
N HIS A 148 2.45 -5.14 24.15
CA HIS A 148 1.44 -4.09 24.02
C HIS A 148 1.12 -3.40 25.35
N ARG A 149 1.02 -4.16 26.45
CA ARG A 149 0.83 -3.58 27.79
C ARG A 149 1.98 -2.68 28.19
N VAL A 150 3.23 -3.11 27.97
CA VAL A 150 4.43 -2.32 28.28
C VAL A 150 4.47 -1.05 27.44
N ARG A 151 4.24 -1.15 26.13
CA ARG A 151 4.19 0.01 25.23
C ARG A 151 3.11 1.01 25.65
N ASN A 152 1.91 0.52 25.99
CA ASN A 152 0.82 1.40 26.42
C ASN A 152 1.16 2.11 27.75
N GLN A 153 1.79 1.41 28.69
CA GLN A 153 2.29 2.02 29.93
C GLN A 153 3.35 3.09 29.67
N GLU A 154 4.26 2.85 28.72
CA GLU A 154 5.29 3.82 28.32
C GLU A 154 4.69 5.07 27.69
N LEU A 155 3.69 4.91 26.81
CA LEU A 155 2.99 6.03 26.19
C LEU A 155 2.26 6.90 27.23
N VAL A 156 1.59 6.29 28.21
CA VAL A 156 0.93 7.02 29.30
C VAL A 156 1.96 7.82 30.12
N LYS A 157 3.09 7.21 30.48
CA LYS A 157 4.18 7.92 31.19
C LYS A 157 4.72 9.10 30.39
N LEU A 158 4.93 8.92 29.09
CA LEU A 158 5.41 9.99 28.22
C LEU A 158 4.39 11.13 28.07
N GLN A 159 3.10 10.79 28.06
CA GLN A 159 2.01 11.77 28.07
C GLN A 159 1.99 12.56 29.38
N GLU A 160 2.10 11.88 30.53
CA GLU A 160 2.21 12.52 31.85
C GLU A 160 3.43 13.46 31.91
N ASP A 161 4.61 12.98 31.50
CA ASP A 161 5.84 13.80 31.46
C ASP A 161 5.70 15.02 30.54
N SER A 162 5.04 14.86 29.39
CA SER A 162 4.78 15.97 28.47
C SER A 162 3.86 17.02 29.10
N SER A 163 2.85 16.59 29.86
CA SER A 163 1.92 17.48 30.55
C SER A 163 2.62 18.27 31.64
N ILE A 164 3.48 17.62 32.43
CA ILE A 164 4.28 18.26 33.48
C ILE A 164 5.24 19.31 32.87
N ARG A 165 5.92 18.97 31.76
CA ARG A 165 6.79 19.94 31.06
C ARG A 165 5.99 21.14 30.55
N LEU A 166 4.81 20.92 29.99
CA LEU A 166 3.96 22.00 29.50
C LEU A 166 3.51 22.91 30.65
N GLU A 167 3.12 22.35 31.80
CA GLU A 167 2.80 23.13 32.99
C GLU A 167 4.00 23.95 33.49
N GLN A 168 5.21 23.37 33.52
CA GLN A 168 6.42 24.09 33.90
C GLN A 168 6.69 25.27 32.97
N THR A 169 6.64 25.06 31.64
CA THR A 169 6.82 26.15 30.66
C THR A 169 5.76 27.24 30.79
N ARG A 170 4.51 26.87 31.13
CA ARG A 170 3.45 27.83 31.39
C ARG A 170 3.76 28.69 32.62
N LEU A 171 4.22 28.09 33.70
CA LEU A 171 4.61 28.83 34.91
C LEU A 171 5.81 29.76 34.64
N GLU A 172 6.80 29.31 33.87
CA GLU A 172 7.94 30.13 33.47
C GLU A 172 7.53 31.32 32.59
N THR A 173 6.67 31.08 31.60
CA THR A 173 6.16 32.14 30.71
C THR A 173 5.28 33.14 31.45
N GLU A 174 4.40 32.68 32.34
CA GLU A 174 3.60 33.56 33.19
C GLU A 174 4.48 34.46 34.08
N LYS A 175 5.51 33.88 34.73
CA LYS A 175 6.50 34.66 35.50
C LYS A 175 7.25 35.66 34.62
N HIS A 176 7.65 35.26 33.42
CA HIS A 176 8.35 36.13 32.48
C HIS A 176 7.48 37.32 32.03
N ILE A 177 6.21 37.07 31.71
CA ILE A 177 5.24 38.11 31.34
C ILE A 177 5.00 39.07 32.50
N GLN A 178 4.90 38.57 33.73
CA GLN A 178 4.76 39.41 34.92
C GLN A 178 5.97 40.31 35.14
N ALA A 179 7.19 39.78 34.96
CA ALA A 179 8.41 40.56 35.07
C ALA A 179 8.47 41.67 34.01
N LEU A 180 8.16 41.34 32.75
CA LEU A 180 8.10 42.32 31.65
C LEU A 180 7.05 43.41 31.89
N ARG A 181 5.87 43.05 32.42
CA ARG A 181 4.83 44.03 32.79
C ARG A 181 5.31 44.97 33.88
N LYS A 182 6.00 44.45 34.89
CA LYS A 182 6.55 45.30 35.95
C LYS A 182 7.60 46.27 35.41
N GLN A 183 8.50 45.77 34.56
CA GLN A 183 9.53 46.59 33.90
C GLN A 183 8.91 47.69 33.02
N THR A 184 7.93 47.35 32.19
CA THR A 184 7.24 48.34 31.34
C THR A 184 6.50 49.39 32.15
N ILE A 185 5.85 49.02 33.25
CA ILE A 185 5.22 50.00 34.16
C ILE A 185 6.26 50.92 34.80
N GLU A 186 7.40 50.37 35.26
CA GLU A 186 8.49 51.15 35.84
C GLU A 186 9.11 52.12 34.82
N GLU A 187 9.28 51.70 33.57
CA GLU A 187 9.76 52.55 32.48
C GLU A 187 8.77 53.65 32.12
N GLN A 188 7.47 53.33 32.03
CA GLN A 188 6.43 54.32 31.77
C GLN A 188 6.38 55.38 32.87
N ALA A 189 6.46 54.97 34.14
CA ALA A 189 6.49 55.89 35.27
C ALA A 189 7.70 56.84 35.20
N LYS A 190 8.89 56.32 34.84
CA LYS A 190 10.10 57.16 34.64
C LYS A 190 9.92 58.17 33.52
N LEU A 191 9.42 57.73 32.36
CA LEU A 191 9.15 58.61 31.22
C LEU A 191 8.11 59.67 31.54
N GLU A 192 7.07 59.34 32.30
CA GLU A 192 6.09 60.32 32.78
C GLU A 192 6.73 61.34 33.72
N HIS A 193 7.57 60.91 34.66
CA HIS A 193 8.31 61.83 35.52
C HIS A 193 9.25 62.76 34.73
N GLU A 194 9.94 62.25 33.70
CA GLU A 194 10.78 63.04 32.81
C GLU A 194 9.94 64.05 32.01
N LYS A 195 8.83 63.63 31.41
CA LYS A 195 7.89 64.52 30.72
C LYS A 195 7.33 65.60 31.63
N ILE A 196 6.96 65.27 32.86
CA ILE A 196 6.47 66.25 33.84
C ILE A 196 7.58 67.28 34.14
N ARG A 197 8.83 66.84 34.28
CA ARG A 197 9.97 67.75 34.49
C ARG A 197 10.20 68.65 33.28
N GLU A 198 10.26 68.10 32.07
CA GLU A 198 10.47 68.87 30.84
C GLU A 198 9.34 69.85 30.57
N THR A 199 8.08 69.44 30.74
CA THR A 199 6.93 70.32 30.57
C THR A 199 6.88 71.41 31.64
N ALA A 200 7.28 71.13 32.88
CA ALA A 200 7.41 72.14 33.93
C ALA A 200 8.51 73.17 33.60
N LEU A 201 9.66 72.71 33.11
CA LEU A 201 10.75 73.58 32.68
C LEU A 201 10.37 74.42 31.45
N ALA A 202 9.77 73.82 30.42
CA ALA A 202 9.33 74.52 29.23
C ALA A 202 8.26 75.57 29.57
N LYS A 203 7.31 75.26 30.47
CA LYS A 203 6.33 76.24 30.97
C LYS A 203 6.97 77.35 31.81
N ALA A 204 8.05 77.07 32.54
CA ALA A 204 8.78 78.08 33.29
C ALA A 204 9.55 79.02 32.36
N VAL A 205 10.24 78.47 31.35
CA VAL A 205 10.95 79.24 30.31
C VAL A 205 9.97 80.05 29.47
N GLY A 206 8.87 79.44 29.02
CA GLY A 206 7.81 80.11 28.27
C GLY A 206 7.23 81.30 29.04
N ARG A 207 6.99 81.15 30.35
CA ARG A 207 6.56 82.28 31.18
C ARG A 207 7.60 83.40 31.28
N VAL A 208 8.90 83.07 31.30
CA VAL A 208 9.97 84.09 31.30
C VAL A 208 10.05 84.81 29.95
N ASP A 209 9.85 84.10 28.84
CA ASP A 209 9.91 84.69 27.50
C ASP A 209 8.64 85.47 27.14
N GLU A 210 7.47 85.03 27.61
CA GLU A 210 6.22 85.80 27.50
C GLU A 210 6.32 87.14 28.24
N ILE A 211 6.93 87.17 29.43
CA ILE A 211 7.16 88.42 30.17
C ILE A 211 8.08 89.34 29.38
N LYS A 212 9.16 88.82 28.77
CA LYS A 212 10.08 89.61 27.94
C LYS A 212 9.43 90.13 26.65
N GLN A 213 8.63 89.32 25.98
CA GLN A 213 7.98 89.70 24.72
C GLN A 213 6.82 90.68 24.93
N ASN A 214 6.06 90.54 26.03
CA ASN A 214 5.00 91.48 26.39
C ASN A 214 5.54 92.89 26.69
N GLU A 215 6.75 93.01 27.22
CA GLU A 215 7.41 94.30 27.46
C GLU A 215 7.79 95.02 26.15
N GLU A 216 8.03 94.27 25.07
CA GLU A 216 8.42 94.78 23.76
C GLU A 216 7.22 95.05 22.83
N ILE A 217 6.13 94.32 23.01
CA ILE A 217 4.87 94.47 22.25
C ILE A 217 4.04 95.64 22.79
N ASN A 218 3.98 95.82 24.12
CA ASN A 218 3.24 96.93 24.74
C ASN A 218 3.84 98.32 24.39
N ARG A 219 5.11 98.39 23.96
CA ARG A 219 5.73 99.61 23.42
C ARG A 219 5.44 99.86 21.94
N ARG A 220 5.08 98.83 21.16
CA ARG A 220 4.74 98.95 19.72
C ARG A 220 3.24 99.18 19.51
N ASP A 221 2.39 98.61 20.35
CA ASP A 221 0.92 98.67 20.20
C ASP A 221 0.31 100.04 20.56
N GLN A 222 1.04 100.91 21.28
CA GLN A 222 0.57 102.27 21.58
C GLN A 222 0.56 103.23 20.37
N LEU A 223 1.10 102.84 19.20
CA LEU A 223 1.26 103.72 18.04
C LEU A 223 0.39 103.40 16.82
N VAL A 224 -0.33 102.26 16.80
CA VAL A 224 -0.93 101.76 15.53
C VAL A 224 -2.43 101.38 15.62
N GLU A 225 -3.06 101.31 16.80
CA GLU A 225 -4.48 100.90 16.92
C GLU A 225 -5.51 102.04 16.72
N GLY A 226 -5.51 102.65 15.54
CA GLY A 226 -6.57 103.58 15.10
C GLY A 226 -7.66 102.91 14.27
N ASP A 227 -7.32 102.36 13.10
CA ASP A 227 -8.32 102.34 12.01
C ASP A 227 -8.55 101.01 11.28
N LEU A 228 -7.85 99.90 11.61
CA LEU A 228 -7.87 98.69 10.77
C LEU A 228 -8.52 97.43 11.36
N VAL A 229 -9.03 97.48 12.59
CA VAL A 229 -9.51 96.28 13.31
C VAL A 229 -10.97 95.91 12.97
N ARG A 230 -11.79 96.83 12.45
CA ARG A 230 -13.22 96.54 12.18
C ARG A 230 -13.50 95.87 10.83
N GLU A 231 -12.68 96.07 9.80
CA GLU A 231 -12.98 95.55 8.46
C GLU A 231 -12.53 94.10 8.22
N LYS A 232 -11.49 93.62 8.93
CA LYS A 232 -10.96 92.25 8.77
C LYS A 232 -11.83 91.16 9.41
N TRP A 233 -12.63 91.50 10.41
CA TRP A 233 -13.44 90.52 11.14
C TRP A 233 -14.73 90.12 10.43
N ILE A 234 -15.24 90.95 9.50
CA ILE A 234 -16.53 90.70 8.83
C ILE A 234 -16.38 89.78 7.61
N SER A 235 -15.23 89.79 6.93
CA SER A 235 -15.03 88.99 5.71
C SER A 235 -14.65 87.53 5.98
N ILE A 236 -14.04 87.23 7.12
CA ILE A 236 -13.54 85.88 7.46
C ILE A 236 -14.65 84.97 7.98
N ILE A 237 -15.67 85.54 8.63
CA ILE A 237 -16.75 84.76 9.27
C ILE A 237 -17.73 84.18 8.23
N ASN A 238 -17.99 84.86 7.11
CA ASN A 238 -19.05 84.44 6.17
C ASN A 238 -18.62 83.38 5.14
N THR A 239 -17.36 83.33 4.74
CA THR A 239 -16.90 82.39 3.68
C THR A 239 -16.47 81.03 4.22
N THR A 240 -16.09 80.95 5.49
CA THR A 240 -15.50 79.73 6.07
C THR A 240 -16.54 78.81 6.70
N PHE A 241 -17.78 79.27 6.92
CA PHE A 241 -18.83 78.49 7.57
C PHE A 241 -19.80 77.79 6.61
N ASP A 242 -19.94 78.25 5.36
CA ASP A 242 -20.97 77.74 4.43
C ASP A 242 -20.64 76.39 3.76
N HIS A 243 -19.37 76.00 3.63
CA HIS A 243 -19.00 74.76 2.92
C HIS A 243 -18.90 73.50 3.78
N ILE A 244 -18.65 73.62 5.09
CA ILE A 244 -18.51 72.46 5.99
C ILE A 244 -19.79 72.19 6.80
N GLY A 245 -20.59 73.21 7.11
CA GLY A 245 -21.85 73.05 7.84
C GLY A 245 -23.04 72.63 6.96
N GLY A 246 -23.08 73.05 5.69
CA GLY A 246 -24.25 72.90 4.82
C GLY A 246 -24.52 71.48 4.32
N GLY A 247 -23.48 70.71 3.97
CA GLY A 247 -23.63 69.36 3.42
C GLY A 247 -24.15 68.34 4.44
N PHE A 248 -23.60 68.36 5.66
CA PHE A 248 -24.01 67.46 6.73
C PHE A 248 -25.40 67.81 7.29
N LYS A 249 -25.71 69.11 7.40
CA LYS A 249 -27.03 69.58 7.86
C LYS A 249 -28.11 69.36 6.79
N ALA A 250 -27.81 69.49 5.50
CA ALA A 250 -28.73 69.15 4.41
C ALA A 250 -29.05 67.65 4.36
N ILE A 251 -28.09 66.77 4.70
CA ILE A 251 -28.29 65.32 4.81
C ILE A 251 -29.12 64.97 6.06
N LEU A 252 -29.03 65.75 7.15
CA LEU A 252 -29.87 65.57 8.34
C LEU A 252 -31.29 66.18 8.22
N THR A 253 -31.47 67.23 7.42
CA THR A 253 -32.76 67.96 7.34
C THR A 253 -33.68 67.38 6.25
N ASP A 254 -33.11 66.80 5.20
CA ASP A 254 -33.88 66.25 4.09
C ASP A 254 -34.13 64.73 4.28
N ARG A 255 -35.36 64.39 4.65
CA ARG A 255 -35.78 63.01 4.95
C ARG A 255 -35.48 62.04 3.81
N ASN A 256 -35.57 62.51 2.56
CA ASN A 256 -35.31 61.68 1.38
C ASN A 256 -33.82 61.37 1.23
N LYS A 257 -32.94 62.35 1.44
CA LYS A 257 -31.49 62.18 1.35
C LYS A 257 -30.93 61.37 2.52
N LEU A 258 -31.51 61.53 3.71
CA LEU A 258 -31.18 60.72 4.87
C LEU A 258 -31.52 59.24 4.63
N VAL A 259 -32.72 58.95 4.14
CA VAL A 259 -33.16 57.58 3.83
C VAL A 259 -32.27 56.92 2.78
N VAL A 260 -31.88 57.65 1.73
CA VAL A 260 -30.96 57.12 0.70
C VAL A 260 -29.55 56.87 1.27
N THR A 261 -29.04 57.76 2.12
CA THR A 261 -27.70 57.61 2.71
C THR A 261 -27.66 56.47 3.72
N VAL A 262 -28.64 56.41 4.63
CA VAL A 262 -28.79 55.30 5.59
C VAL A 262 -29.06 53.99 4.86
N GLY A 263 -29.90 54.00 3.82
CA GLY A 263 -30.14 52.86 2.94
C GLY A 263 -28.87 52.38 2.24
N GLY A 264 -28.04 53.29 1.73
CA GLY A 264 -26.76 52.98 1.09
C GLY A 264 -25.75 52.38 2.07
N VAL A 265 -25.61 52.96 3.27
CA VAL A 265 -24.70 52.43 4.32
C VAL A 265 -25.18 51.06 4.81
N THR A 266 -26.49 50.89 5.00
CA THR A 266 -27.08 49.60 5.42
C THR A 266 -26.96 48.55 4.33
N ALA A 267 -27.14 48.91 3.06
CA ALA A 267 -26.96 48.01 1.92
C ALA A 267 -25.48 47.60 1.75
N LEU A 268 -24.53 48.51 2.00
CA LEU A 268 -23.10 48.17 2.01
C LEU A 268 -22.75 47.25 3.17
N ALA A 269 -23.22 47.53 4.39
CA ALA A 269 -23.00 46.68 5.55
C ALA A 269 -23.62 45.28 5.35
N ALA A 270 -24.86 45.23 4.84
CA ALA A 270 -25.54 43.99 4.49
C ALA A 270 -24.83 43.25 3.35
N GLY A 271 -24.32 43.96 2.34
CA GLY A 271 -23.52 43.38 1.25
C GLY A 271 -22.22 42.75 1.75
N VAL A 272 -21.48 43.44 2.62
CA VAL A 272 -20.24 42.91 3.24
C VAL A 272 -20.54 41.73 4.16
N TYR A 273 -21.62 41.78 4.94
CA TYR A 273 -22.01 40.69 5.83
C TYR A 273 -22.49 39.46 5.07
N THR A 274 -23.37 39.64 4.09
CA THR A 274 -23.88 38.54 3.25
C THR A 274 -22.79 37.88 2.43
N THR A 275 -21.82 38.64 1.91
CA THR A 275 -20.67 38.07 1.18
C THR A 275 -19.71 37.32 2.10
N ARG A 276 -19.41 37.85 3.29
CA ARG A 276 -18.52 37.19 4.25
C ARG A 276 -19.09 35.86 4.76
N GLU A 277 -20.35 35.85 5.17
CA GLU A 277 -21.02 34.65 5.68
C GLU A 277 -21.42 33.70 4.55
N GLY A 278 -21.84 34.24 3.40
CA GLY A 278 -22.11 33.46 2.19
C GLY A 278 -20.87 32.72 1.71
N ALA A 279 -19.71 33.38 1.68
CA ALA A 279 -18.45 32.74 1.30
C ALA A 279 -18.08 31.59 2.25
N ARG A 280 -18.35 31.71 3.55
CA ARG A 280 -18.04 30.67 4.55
C ARG A 280 -18.88 29.41 4.36
N VAL A 281 -20.17 29.56 4.06
CA VAL A 281 -21.08 28.44 3.77
C VAL A 281 -20.74 27.78 2.43
N ILE A 282 -20.46 28.59 1.41
CA ILE A 282 -20.04 28.10 0.10
C ILE A 282 -18.72 27.33 0.21
N TRP A 283 -17.74 27.81 0.98
CA TRP A 283 -16.45 27.13 1.17
C TRP A 283 -16.61 25.72 1.77
N GLY A 284 -17.45 25.57 2.80
CA GLY A 284 -17.71 24.26 3.42
C GLY A 284 -18.42 23.27 2.50
N TYR A 285 -19.30 23.73 1.60
CA TYR A 285 -19.99 22.87 0.63
C TYR A 285 -19.09 22.49 -0.55
N VAL A 286 -18.25 23.41 -1.00
CA VAL A 286 -17.31 23.20 -2.12
C VAL A 286 -16.25 22.16 -1.75
N ASP A 287 -15.69 22.19 -0.53
CA ASP A 287 -14.71 21.19 -0.09
C ASP A 287 -15.29 19.77 -0.08
N ARG A 288 -16.58 19.62 0.27
CA ARG A 288 -17.26 18.31 0.29
C ARG A 288 -17.53 17.76 -1.11
N ILE A 289 -17.68 18.63 -2.11
CA ILE A 289 -18.02 18.22 -3.49
C ILE A 289 -16.79 18.11 -4.39
N LEU A 290 -15.71 18.86 -4.09
CA LEU A 290 -14.50 18.96 -4.91
C LEU A 290 -13.24 18.36 -4.28
N GLY A 291 -13.25 18.04 -2.98
CA GLY A 291 -12.11 17.45 -2.28
C GLY A 291 -11.81 16.01 -2.71
N GLN A 292 -10.52 15.67 -2.73
CA GLN A 292 -10.07 14.28 -2.89
C GLN A 292 -10.51 13.47 -1.65
N PRO A 293 -11.17 12.31 -1.81
CA PRO A 293 -11.58 11.48 -0.68
C PRO A 293 -10.36 10.98 0.10
N SER A 294 -10.52 10.84 1.41
CA SER A 294 -9.43 10.55 2.37
C SER A 294 -8.71 9.22 2.13
N LEU A 295 -9.31 8.30 1.38
CA LEU A 295 -8.75 6.99 1.04
C LEU A 295 -7.71 7.02 -0.08
N ILE A 296 -7.62 8.14 -0.82
CA ILE A 296 -6.68 8.24 -1.95
C ILE A 296 -5.38 8.86 -1.48
N ARG A 297 -4.29 8.09 -1.56
CA ARG A 297 -2.93 8.56 -1.29
C ARG A 297 -2.39 9.46 -2.40
N GLU A 298 -2.62 9.07 -3.64
CA GLU A 298 -2.14 9.81 -4.82
C GLU A 298 -3.20 9.81 -5.91
N SER A 299 -3.36 10.91 -6.65
CA SER A 299 -4.15 10.91 -7.88
C SER A 299 -3.58 11.85 -8.93
N SER A 300 -3.78 11.53 -10.20
CA SER A 300 -3.50 12.46 -11.31
C SER A 300 -4.45 13.65 -11.33
N ARG A 301 -5.56 13.56 -10.60
CA ARG A 301 -6.53 14.65 -10.47
C ARG A 301 -5.97 15.64 -9.47
N GLY A 302 -5.74 16.88 -9.91
CA GLY A 302 -5.36 17.95 -9.00
C GLY A 302 -6.37 18.02 -7.86
N LYS A 303 -5.88 18.19 -6.62
CA LYS A 303 -6.66 18.28 -5.37
C LYS A 303 -7.86 19.25 -5.46
N TYR A 304 -7.79 20.16 -6.43
CA TYR A 304 -8.83 21.08 -6.83
C TYR A 304 -9.01 21.07 -8.36
N PRO A 305 -10.20 20.80 -8.90
CA PRO A 305 -10.44 20.67 -10.36
C PRO A 305 -10.21 21.96 -11.16
N TRP A 306 -10.14 23.11 -10.48
CA TRP A 306 -9.91 24.44 -11.05
C TRP A 306 -8.41 24.84 -11.11
N SER A 307 -7.52 24.01 -10.56
CA SER A 307 -6.08 24.23 -10.64
C SER A 307 -5.54 24.20 -12.08
N GLY A 308 -6.18 23.43 -12.96
CA GLY A 308 -5.84 23.36 -14.39
C GLY A 308 -6.50 24.42 -15.29
N THR A 309 -7.57 25.08 -14.84
CA THR A 309 -8.26 26.12 -15.64
C THR A 309 -7.61 27.49 -15.48
N PHE A 310 -7.08 27.81 -14.28
CA PHE A 310 -6.34 29.06 -14.04
C PHE A 310 -5.03 29.13 -14.83
N SER A 311 -4.34 28.00 -15.02
CA SER A 311 -3.15 27.91 -15.87
C SER A 311 -3.47 28.09 -17.35
N ARG A 312 -4.65 27.64 -17.81
CA ARG A 312 -5.13 27.88 -19.19
C ARG A 312 -5.41 29.36 -19.46
N ALA A 313 -6.07 30.06 -18.53
CA ALA A 313 -6.31 31.51 -18.62
C ALA A 313 -5.01 32.33 -18.61
N LYS A 314 -4.02 31.94 -17.80
CA LYS A 314 -2.66 32.51 -17.87
C LYS A 314 -1.95 32.17 -19.18
N SER A 315 -2.12 30.97 -19.72
CA SER A 315 -1.48 30.55 -20.98
C SER A 315 -2.03 31.26 -22.21
N THR A 316 -3.32 31.62 -22.22
CA THR A 316 -3.90 32.46 -23.29
C THR A 316 -3.40 33.89 -23.21
N LEU A 317 -3.21 34.42 -22.00
CA LEU A 317 -2.65 35.76 -21.78
C LEU A 317 -1.13 35.81 -22.07
N ALA A 318 -0.40 34.73 -21.78
CA ALA A 318 1.02 34.59 -22.11
C ALA A 318 1.29 34.30 -23.60
N ARG A 319 0.36 33.64 -24.31
CA ARG A 319 0.42 33.43 -25.77
C ARG A 319 0.25 34.71 -26.58
N LEU A 320 -0.35 35.76 -26.01
CA LEU A 320 -0.37 37.09 -26.62
C LEU A 320 0.98 37.82 -26.54
N ALA A 321 1.92 37.33 -25.73
CA ALA A 321 3.15 38.06 -25.40
C ALA A 321 4.41 37.53 -26.10
N LYS A 322 4.41 36.34 -26.73
CA LYS A 322 5.59 35.79 -27.46
C LYS A 322 5.20 34.81 -28.58
N PRO A 323 5.77 34.93 -29.80
CA PRO A 323 5.69 33.87 -30.80
C PRO A 323 6.81 32.84 -30.57
N GLU A 324 6.46 31.58 -30.82
CA GLU A 324 7.31 30.40 -30.98
C GLU A 324 8.17 29.92 -29.80
N SER A 325 7.72 28.82 -29.19
CA SER A 325 8.49 27.58 -29.07
C SER A 325 7.57 26.53 -28.42
N VAL A 326 7.13 25.57 -29.22
CA VAL A 326 6.51 24.33 -28.73
C VAL A 326 7.63 23.51 -28.12
N SER A 327 7.82 23.65 -26.81
CA SER A 327 8.67 22.75 -26.03
C SER A 327 7.78 21.86 -25.17
N ASN A 328 7.91 20.56 -25.43
CA ASN A 328 7.21 19.43 -24.83
C ASN A 328 7.17 19.51 -23.30
N ASN A 329 6.06 20.02 -22.77
CA ASN A 329 5.77 19.94 -21.34
C ASN A 329 4.95 18.67 -21.09
N GLY A 330 5.63 17.60 -20.66
CA GLY A 330 4.98 16.34 -20.35
C GLY A 330 5.89 15.13 -20.17
N LYS A 331 7.13 15.28 -19.69
CA LYS A 331 7.90 14.12 -19.18
C LYS A 331 7.89 14.15 -17.65
N GLY A 332 6.71 13.89 -17.06
CA GLY A 332 6.54 13.77 -15.61
C GLY A 332 6.74 12.35 -15.06
N PHE A 333 6.70 11.34 -15.93
CA PHE A 333 6.80 9.93 -15.54
C PHE A 333 7.63 9.15 -16.56
N GLY A 334 8.74 9.77 -16.98
CA GLY A 334 9.68 9.16 -17.91
C GLY A 334 10.61 8.20 -17.19
N ASP A 335 10.51 6.94 -17.58
CA ASP A 335 11.50 5.86 -17.44
C ASP A 335 11.29 4.87 -16.30
N VAL A 336 10.07 4.35 -16.25
CA VAL A 336 9.78 3.06 -15.61
C VAL A 336 10.35 1.95 -16.51
N ILE A 337 11.55 1.47 -16.21
CA ILE A 337 12.20 0.38 -16.95
C ILE A 337 11.47 -0.94 -16.66
N LEU A 338 10.54 -1.30 -17.55
CA LEU A 338 9.83 -2.58 -17.52
C LEU A 338 10.53 -3.58 -18.41
N HIS A 339 10.48 -4.86 -18.02
CA HIS A 339 10.89 -5.94 -18.90
C HIS A 339 10.09 -5.87 -20.23
N PRO A 340 10.73 -6.04 -21.41
CA PRO A 340 10.07 -5.80 -22.71
C PRO A 340 8.76 -6.57 -22.92
N SER A 341 8.65 -7.79 -22.38
CA SER A 341 7.41 -8.57 -22.47
C SER A 341 6.27 -7.96 -21.65
N LEU A 342 6.56 -7.40 -20.47
CA LEU A 342 5.58 -6.75 -19.61
C LEU A 342 5.14 -5.41 -20.20
N SER A 343 6.08 -4.65 -20.75
CA SER A 343 5.79 -3.38 -21.45
C SER A 343 4.81 -3.58 -22.60
N LYS A 344 5.04 -4.59 -23.45
CA LYS A 344 4.12 -4.96 -24.55
C LYS A 344 2.73 -5.33 -24.03
N ARG A 345 2.65 -6.09 -22.93
CA ARG A 345 1.37 -6.50 -22.34
C ARG A 345 0.60 -5.31 -21.76
N ILE A 346 1.30 -4.38 -21.09
CA ILE A 346 0.70 -3.14 -20.57
C ILE A 346 0.21 -2.27 -21.72
N GLU A 347 0.96 -2.18 -22.81
CA GLU A 347 0.58 -1.42 -24.00
C GLU A 347 -0.68 -1.99 -24.68
N GLN A 348 -0.74 -3.31 -24.85
CA GLN A 348 -1.95 -3.99 -25.34
C GLN A 348 -3.16 -3.74 -24.43
N LEU A 349 -2.94 -3.73 -23.11
CA LEU A 349 -4.01 -3.48 -22.14
C LEU A 349 -4.45 -2.02 -22.15
N ALA A 350 -3.51 -1.08 -22.29
CA ALA A 350 -3.79 0.35 -22.45
C ALA A 350 -4.64 0.59 -23.72
N PHE A 351 -4.24 0.02 -24.85
CA PHE A 351 -4.98 0.12 -26.11
C PHE A 351 -6.39 -0.49 -26.00
N ALA A 352 -6.51 -1.66 -25.36
CA ALA A 352 -7.82 -2.27 -25.10
C ALA A 352 -8.70 -1.38 -24.22
N THR A 353 -8.11 -0.73 -23.21
CA THR A 353 -8.81 0.17 -22.28
C THR A 353 -9.27 1.46 -22.97
N GLU A 354 -8.42 2.02 -23.84
CA GLU A 354 -8.75 3.18 -24.65
C GLU A 354 -9.92 2.89 -25.60
N ASN A 355 -9.89 1.76 -26.31
CA ASN A 355 -11.00 1.33 -27.17
C ASN A 355 -12.28 1.06 -26.37
N THR A 356 -12.15 0.47 -25.18
CA THR A 356 -13.29 0.23 -24.28
C THR A 356 -13.95 1.55 -23.87
N LYS A 357 -13.15 2.59 -23.58
CA LYS A 357 -13.64 3.94 -23.30
C LYS A 357 -14.35 4.56 -24.51
N LEU A 358 -13.78 4.43 -25.71
CA LEU A 358 -14.38 4.96 -26.95
C LEU A 358 -15.74 4.32 -27.25
N HIS A 359 -15.87 3.01 -27.01
CA HIS A 359 -17.09 2.26 -27.31
C HIS A 359 -18.04 2.09 -26.11
N GLN A 360 -17.77 2.74 -24.97
CA GLN A 360 -18.56 2.61 -23.74
C GLN A 360 -18.79 1.15 -23.29
N ALA A 361 -17.82 0.29 -23.57
CA ALA A 361 -17.84 -1.10 -23.13
C ALA A 361 -17.45 -1.23 -21.64
N PRO A 362 -17.82 -2.32 -20.96
CA PRO A 362 -17.41 -2.54 -19.57
C PRO A 362 -15.90 -2.71 -19.44
N PHE A 363 -15.30 -2.03 -18.47
CA PHE A 363 -13.88 -2.13 -18.16
C PHE A 363 -13.53 -3.50 -17.55
N ARG A 364 -12.31 -3.97 -17.84
CA ARG A 364 -11.76 -5.20 -17.26
C ARG A 364 -11.02 -4.88 -15.97
N ASN A 365 -11.21 -5.72 -14.96
CA ASN A 365 -10.43 -5.67 -13.72
C ASN A 365 -9.12 -6.44 -13.90
N VAL A 366 -8.01 -5.89 -13.41
CA VAL A 366 -6.66 -6.46 -13.56
C VAL A 366 -6.03 -6.58 -12.18
N LEU A 367 -5.51 -7.77 -11.86
CA LEU A 367 -4.75 -8.02 -10.64
C LEU A 367 -3.28 -8.16 -10.96
N PHE A 368 -2.44 -7.33 -10.34
CA PHE A 368 -0.99 -7.48 -10.37
C PHE A 368 -0.54 -8.28 -9.14
N TYR A 369 0.10 -9.42 -9.34
CA TYR A 369 0.63 -10.26 -8.26
C TYR A 369 2.12 -10.49 -8.42
N GLY A 370 2.80 -10.76 -7.30
CA GLY A 370 4.23 -11.05 -7.27
C GLY A 370 4.89 -10.57 -5.98
N PRO A 371 6.16 -10.94 -5.73
CA PRO A 371 6.91 -10.53 -4.55
C PRO A 371 6.92 -9.01 -4.33
N PRO A 372 7.08 -8.52 -3.09
CA PRO A 372 7.25 -7.09 -2.81
C PRO A 372 8.48 -6.54 -3.56
N GLY A 373 8.44 -5.27 -3.96
CA GLY A 373 9.55 -4.62 -4.67
C GLY A 373 9.67 -4.92 -6.17
N THR A 374 8.77 -5.71 -6.76
CA THR A 374 8.76 -6.03 -8.21
C THR A 374 8.15 -4.94 -9.11
N GLY A 375 7.87 -3.75 -8.56
CA GLY A 375 7.36 -2.62 -9.34
C GLY A 375 5.89 -2.72 -9.77
N LYS A 376 5.05 -3.53 -9.09
CA LYS A 376 3.60 -3.67 -9.40
C LYS A 376 2.87 -2.33 -9.46
N THR A 377 3.03 -1.51 -8.42
CA THR A 377 2.43 -0.17 -8.33
C THR A 377 2.95 0.75 -9.45
N MET A 378 4.22 0.59 -9.84
CA MET A 378 4.85 1.34 -10.92
C MET A 378 4.29 0.95 -12.30
N ALA A 379 4.11 -0.35 -12.54
CA ALA A 379 3.47 -0.88 -13.75
C ALA A 379 2.02 -0.41 -13.90
N ALA A 380 1.27 -0.33 -12.79
CA ALA A 380 -0.09 0.20 -12.79
C ALA A 380 -0.15 1.71 -13.10
N ARG A 381 0.80 2.49 -12.60
CA ARG A 381 0.94 3.92 -12.95
C ARG A 381 1.21 4.10 -14.44
N GLU A 382 2.13 3.30 -14.98
CA GLU A 382 2.46 3.33 -16.41
C GLU A 382 1.25 2.97 -17.29
N LEU A 383 0.44 1.99 -16.86
CA LEU A 383 -0.80 1.64 -17.55
C LEU A 383 -1.80 2.81 -17.60
N ALA A 384 -1.98 3.52 -16.48
CA ALA A 384 -2.87 4.68 -16.43
C ALA A 384 -2.36 5.82 -17.32
N TYR A 385 -1.04 6.07 -17.31
CA TYR A 385 -0.41 7.06 -18.17
C TYR A 385 -0.60 6.75 -19.66
N LYS A 386 -0.31 5.50 -20.08
CA LYS A 386 -0.45 5.07 -21.48
C LYS A 386 -1.90 5.03 -21.95
N SER A 387 -2.87 4.73 -21.07
CA SER A 387 -4.30 4.72 -21.42
C SER A 387 -4.95 6.11 -21.44
N GLY A 388 -4.23 7.16 -21.00
CA GLY A 388 -4.74 8.54 -20.97
C GLY A 388 -5.88 8.78 -19.97
N LEU A 389 -6.15 7.81 -19.09
CA LEU A 389 -7.12 7.90 -18.00
C LEU A 389 -6.52 8.65 -16.80
N ASP A 390 -7.38 9.18 -15.94
CA ASP A 390 -6.93 9.61 -14.62
C ASP A 390 -6.57 8.39 -13.76
N TYR A 391 -5.65 8.52 -12.80
CA TYR A 391 -5.36 7.47 -11.82
C TYR A 391 -5.69 7.93 -10.40
N ALA A 392 -6.08 6.98 -9.56
CA ALA A 392 -6.12 7.14 -8.11
C ALA A 392 -5.51 5.91 -7.44
N LEU A 393 -4.64 6.15 -6.47
CA LEU A 393 -3.98 5.13 -5.66
C LEU A 393 -4.64 5.09 -4.28
N MET A 394 -5.26 3.96 -3.94
CA MET A 394 -5.72 3.60 -2.60
C MET A 394 -4.88 2.43 -2.09
N THR A 395 -4.69 2.35 -0.77
CA THR A 395 -4.09 1.19 -0.09
C THR A 395 -5.16 0.49 0.72
N GLY A 396 -5.16 -0.85 0.74
CA GLY A 396 -6.05 -1.63 1.60
C GLY A 396 -5.82 -1.35 3.09
N GLY A 397 -4.57 -1.06 3.48
CA GLY A 397 -4.22 -0.75 4.87
C GLY A 397 -4.88 0.53 5.42
N ASP A 398 -5.23 1.50 4.56
CA ASP A 398 -5.95 2.70 5.00
C ASP A 398 -7.45 2.45 5.17
N VAL A 399 -8.00 1.34 4.65
CA VAL A 399 -9.43 1.00 4.73
C VAL A 399 -9.74 0.22 6.02
N ALA A 400 -8.87 -0.72 6.39
CA ALA A 400 -9.03 -1.58 7.56
C ALA A 400 -9.35 -0.83 8.88
N PRO A 401 -8.67 0.29 9.25
CA PRO A 401 -8.93 0.97 10.52
C PRO A 401 -10.25 1.75 10.57
N LEU A 402 -10.96 1.94 9.44
CA LEU A 402 -12.22 2.72 9.43
C LEU A 402 -13.45 1.92 9.89
N GLY A 403 -13.36 0.59 9.99
CA GLY A 403 -14.46 -0.27 10.43
C GLY A 403 -15.75 0.00 9.65
N SER A 404 -16.85 0.34 10.34
CA SER A 404 -18.16 0.60 9.72
C SER A 404 -18.18 1.81 8.77
N GLN A 405 -17.27 2.77 8.93
CA GLN A 405 -17.19 3.94 8.05
C GLN A 405 -16.51 3.64 6.72
N ALA A 406 -15.81 2.50 6.61
CA ALA A 406 -15.10 2.10 5.39
C ALA A 406 -16.03 2.06 4.16
N VAL A 407 -17.21 1.45 4.30
CA VAL A 407 -18.20 1.33 3.22
C VAL A 407 -18.64 2.71 2.72
N THR A 408 -18.89 3.65 3.64
CA THR A 408 -19.29 5.01 3.28
C THR A 408 -18.18 5.73 2.52
N LYS A 409 -16.93 5.59 2.96
CA LYS A 409 -15.78 6.20 2.29
C LYS A 409 -15.48 5.58 0.93
N ILE A 410 -15.69 4.27 0.77
CA ILE A 410 -15.59 3.59 -0.52
C ILE A 410 -16.68 4.08 -1.49
N HIS A 411 -17.91 4.29 -1.02
CA HIS A 411 -18.95 4.91 -1.86
C HIS A 411 -18.60 6.34 -2.27
N GLU A 412 -18.13 7.18 -1.33
CA GLU A 412 -17.63 8.52 -1.63
C GLU A 412 -16.51 8.50 -2.68
N LEU A 413 -15.61 7.52 -2.60
CA LEU A 413 -14.53 7.29 -3.57
C LEU A 413 -15.06 6.96 -4.96
N PHE A 414 -16.02 6.04 -5.07
CA PHE A 414 -16.62 5.68 -6.36
C PHE A 414 -17.42 6.82 -6.98
N ASP A 415 -18.16 7.57 -6.17
CA ASP A 415 -18.90 8.74 -6.66
C ASP A 415 -17.96 9.86 -7.10
N TRP A 416 -16.84 10.05 -6.39
CA TRP A 416 -15.78 10.94 -6.82
C TRP A 416 -15.13 10.45 -8.13
N ALA A 417 -14.90 9.14 -8.29
CA ALA A 417 -14.33 8.54 -9.50
C ALA A 417 -15.22 8.76 -10.72
N LYS A 418 -16.54 8.57 -10.58
CA LYS A 418 -17.54 8.80 -11.65
C LYS A 418 -17.58 10.24 -12.14
N LYS A 419 -17.20 11.21 -11.31
CA LYS A 419 -17.13 12.63 -11.72
C LYS A 419 -15.95 12.96 -12.64
N SER A 420 -15.04 12.03 -12.94
CA SER A 420 -13.93 12.30 -13.87
C SER A 420 -14.41 12.29 -15.33
N ASN A 421 -14.16 13.39 -16.04
CA ASN A 421 -14.43 13.50 -17.48
C ASN A 421 -13.51 12.60 -18.34
N ARG A 422 -12.33 12.24 -17.83
CA ARG A 422 -11.35 11.43 -18.57
C ARG A 422 -11.54 9.93 -18.34
N GLY A 423 -12.40 9.54 -17.39
CA GLY A 423 -12.41 8.19 -16.82
C GLY A 423 -11.25 8.01 -15.84
N LEU A 424 -11.44 7.14 -14.85
CA LEU A 424 -10.49 6.96 -13.75
C LEU A 424 -10.13 5.48 -13.53
N LEU A 425 -8.84 5.19 -13.52
CA LEU A 425 -8.27 3.91 -13.11
C LEU A 425 -8.01 3.95 -11.59
N LEU A 426 -8.79 3.20 -10.83
CA LEU A 426 -8.59 3.04 -9.39
C LEU A 426 -7.63 1.87 -9.14
N PHE A 427 -6.48 2.15 -8.53
CA PHE A 427 -5.54 1.15 -8.08
C PHE A 427 -5.69 0.93 -6.58
N ILE A 428 -5.79 -0.34 -6.19
CA ILE A 428 -5.88 -0.78 -4.80
C ILE A 428 -4.60 -1.56 -4.51
N ASP A 429 -3.65 -0.92 -3.82
CA ASP A 429 -2.47 -1.59 -3.30
C ASP A 429 -2.83 -2.39 -2.04
N GLU A 430 -2.12 -3.48 -1.76
CA GLU A 430 -2.38 -4.34 -0.59
C GLU A 430 -3.86 -4.77 -0.48
N ALA A 431 -4.44 -5.19 -1.62
CA ALA A 431 -5.82 -5.64 -1.68
C ALA A 431 -6.09 -6.92 -0.85
N ASP A 432 -5.04 -7.65 -0.49
CA ASP A 432 -5.10 -8.76 0.47
C ASP A 432 -5.55 -8.32 1.86
N ALA A 433 -5.22 -7.09 2.29
CA ALA A 433 -5.74 -6.52 3.54
C ALA A 433 -7.26 -6.28 3.52
N PHE A 434 -7.86 -6.18 2.33
CA PHE A 434 -9.30 -5.97 2.14
C PHE A 434 -10.07 -7.29 1.91
N LEU A 435 -9.41 -8.33 1.39
CA LEU A 435 -10.05 -9.58 0.96
C LEU A 435 -9.88 -10.74 1.97
N CYS A 436 -9.02 -10.61 2.97
CA CYS A 436 -8.74 -11.66 3.96
C CYS A 436 -9.56 -11.55 5.26
N GLU A 437 -10.37 -10.50 5.45
CA GLU A 437 -11.46 -10.45 6.43
C GLU A 437 -12.78 -10.86 5.76
#